data_AF-A0AB35J8M8-F1
#
_entry.id   AF-A0AB35J8M8-F1
#
_cell.length_a   1.000
_cell.length_b   1.000
_cell.length_c   1.000
_cell.angle_alpha   90.00
_cell.angle_beta   90.00
_cell.angle_gamma   90.00
#
_symmetry.space_group_name_H-M   'P 1'
#
loop_
_entity.id
_entity.type
_entity.pdbx_description
1 polymer ?
#
loop_
_entity_poly.entity_id
_entity_poly.type
_entity_poly.pdbx_seq_one_letter_code
_entity_poly.pdbx_strand_id
1 'polypeptide(L)'
;MIATLKDRLSTMVFAFRDKETNRFLFRITNIGTHEKPDFKFVFTPKESGILIDTSEKKRKDGCIDMYNCIQWTYMEYSYHPDGSFLCKLPEFPIKKYLYDNPEGVGERRCPLKEIKDVEFIAAVEIDNYSLCKKFLPAPQEVHMTCQNNSVFNGDTFNLLIYIKHRDFDINTFQHPLAISYVCRGISETLDIGIYIQKVERKSYKHYNEKLGWVYQNNMNRITPIRSCSKELVLSSLRGFVFP
;
A
#
# COMPACT_ATOMS: atom_id res chain seq x y z
N MET A 1 -4.45 15.22 -13.16
CA MET A 1 -3.06 15.14 -13.68
C MET A 1 -2.85 13.71 -14.17
N ILE A 2 -2.51 13.49 -15.44
CA ILE A 2 -2.25 12.16 -16.00
C ILE A 2 -0.74 11.95 -15.96
N ALA A 3 -0.28 11.08 -15.06
CA ALA A 3 1.11 10.65 -15.00
C ALA A 3 1.23 9.29 -15.72
N THR A 4 2.26 9.12 -16.56
CA THR A 4 2.43 7.93 -17.42
C THR A 4 3.78 7.29 -17.15
N LEU A 5 3.83 5.95 -17.06
CA LEU A 5 5.05 5.15 -16.89
C LEU A 5 5.41 4.44 -18.20
N LYS A 6 5.91 5.20 -19.18
CA LYS A 6 6.14 4.67 -20.54
C LYS A 6 7.46 3.93 -20.72
N ASP A 7 8.48 4.25 -19.92
CA ASP A 7 9.86 3.78 -20.15
C ASP A 7 10.29 2.67 -19.17
N ARG A 8 11.24 1.83 -19.59
CA ARG A 8 11.91 0.86 -18.70
C ARG A 8 12.61 1.60 -17.56
N LEU A 9 12.45 1.12 -16.32
CA LEU A 9 12.89 1.78 -15.08
C LEU A 9 12.17 3.11 -14.78
N SER A 10 11.11 3.46 -15.51
CA SER A 10 10.27 4.58 -15.13
C SER A 10 9.74 4.35 -13.72
N THR A 11 9.92 5.38 -12.89
CA THR A 11 9.57 5.31 -11.48
C THR A 11 8.59 6.43 -11.17
N MET A 12 7.46 6.04 -10.59
CA MET A 12 6.48 6.95 -10.04
C MET A 12 6.59 6.98 -8.53
N VAL A 13 6.60 8.18 -7.96
CA VAL A 13 6.54 8.38 -6.52
C VAL A 13 5.21 9.00 -6.14
N PHE A 14 4.55 8.40 -5.16
CA PHE A 14 3.32 8.91 -4.58
C PHE A 14 3.62 9.56 -3.24
N ALA A 15 3.16 10.79 -3.10
CA ALA A 15 3.27 11.58 -1.90
C ALA A 15 1.90 12.19 -1.54
N PHE A 16 1.74 12.62 -0.30
CA PHE A 16 0.61 13.43 0.12
C PHE A 16 1.08 14.73 0.77
N ARG A 17 0.25 15.77 0.68
CA ARG A 17 0.50 17.06 1.32
C ARG A 17 -0.01 17.03 2.76
N ASP A 18 0.90 17.16 3.71
CA ASP A 18 0.61 17.44 5.13
C ASP A 18 1.06 18.88 5.43
N LYS A 19 0.10 19.79 5.53
CA LYS A 19 0.35 21.24 5.67
C LYS A 19 1.28 21.74 4.55
N GLU A 20 2.52 22.11 4.89
CA GLU A 20 3.52 22.61 3.94
C GLU A 20 4.54 21.55 3.50
N THR A 21 4.40 20.30 3.98
CA THR A 21 5.35 19.22 3.71
C THR A 21 4.73 18.16 2.81
N ASN A 22 5.44 17.80 1.74
CA ASN A 22 5.11 16.60 0.97
C ASN A 22 5.72 15.40 1.67
N ARG A 23 4.93 14.37 1.92
CA ARG A 23 5.34 13.13 2.61
C ARG A 23 5.22 11.95 1.66
N PHE A 24 6.26 11.13 1.61
CA PHE A 24 6.33 9.92 0.80
C PHE A 24 5.33 8.88 1.31
N LEU A 25 4.56 8.28 0.40
CA LEU A 25 3.72 7.11 0.68
C LEU A 25 4.41 5.84 0.18
N PHE A 26 4.60 5.77 -1.13
CA PHE A 26 5.20 4.63 -1.79
C PHE A 26 5.72 5.03 -3.17
N ARG A 27 6.52 4.17 -3.76
CA ARG A 27 6.97 4.30 -5.15
C ARG A 27 6.70 3.03 -5.91
N ILE A 28 6.55 3.19 -7.22
CA ILE A 28 6.34 2.09 -8.15
C ILE A 28 7.36 2.23 -9.26
N THR A 29 8.09 1.16 -9.54
CA THR A 29 9.03 1.09 -10.66
C THR A 29 8.57 -0.03 -11.58
N ASN A 30 8.42 0.27 -12.88
CA ASN A 30 8.36 -0.79 -13.88
C ASN A 30 9.81 -1.23 -14.18
N ILE A 31 10.22 -2.36 -13.60
CA ILE A 31 11.54 -2.96 -13.82
C ILE A 31 11.59 -3.80 -15.11
N GLY A 32 10.44 -4.04 -15.74
CA GLY A 32 10.28 -4.73 -17.02
C GLY A 32 10.31 -3.77 -18.22
N THR A 33 9.49 -4.07 -19.22
CA THR A 33 9.25 -3.19 -20.38
C THR A 33 7.78 -2.78 -20.44
N HIS A 34 7.42 -1.89 -21.37
CA HIS A 34 6.02 -1.52 -21.60
C HIS A 34 5.18 -2.73 -22.08
N GLU A 35 5.77 -3.58 -22.94
CA GLU A 35 5.14 -4.79 -23.50
C GLU A 35 5.09 -5.95 -22.49
N LYS A 36 6.10 -6.04 -21.61
CA LYS A 36 6.21 -7.06 -20.59
C LYS A 36 6.47 -6.39 -19.23
N PRO A 37 5.41 -5.81 -18.63
CA PRO A 37 5.53 -5.09 -17.37
C PRO A 37 5.99 -6.02 -16.24
N ASP A 38 6.83 -5.50 -15.36
CA ASP A 38 7.25 -6.15 -14.12
C ASP A 38 7.35 -5.06 -13.05
N PHE A 39 6.55 -5.16 -12.00
CA PHE A 39 6.34 -4.05 -11.08
C PHE A 39 7.02 -4.29 -9.75
N LYS A 40 7.73 -3.28 -9.28
CA LYS A 40 8.24 -3.19 -7.91
C LYS A 40 7.57 -2.03 -7.18
N PHE A 41 6.92 -2.34 -6.07
CA PHE A 41 6.36 -1.38 -5.12
C PHE A 41 7.31 -1.28 -3.93
N VAL A 42 7.72 -0.07 -3.55
CA VAL A 42 8.55 0.14 -2.37
C VAL A 42 7.86 1.12 -1.44
N PHE A 43 7.73 0.72 -0.19
CA PHE A 43 7.08 1.48 0.86
C PHE A 43 8.12 2.15 1.76
N THR A 44 7.65 3.14 2.52
CA THR A 44 8.41 4.10 3.34
C THR A 44 9.75 3.58 3.89
N PRO A 45 10.88 4.30 3.65
CA PRO A 45 12.18 3.84 4.12
C PRO A 45 12.49 4.18 5.61
N LYS A 46 11.47 4.43 6.44
CA LYS A 46 11.55 4.80 7.88
C LYS A 46 10.44 4.08 8.66
N GLU A 47 10.71 3.81 9.94
CA GLU A 47 10.00 2.91 10.87
C GLU A 47 8.51 2.75 10.56
N SER A 48 8.17 1.71 9.79
CA SER A 48 6.80 1.28 9.53
C SER A 48 6.64 -0.09 10.19
N GLY A 49 5.57 -0.29 10.96
CA GLY A 49 5.33 -1.56 11.63
C GLY A 49 4.93 -2.61 10.60
N ILE A 50 5.64 -3.72 10.56
CA ILE A 50 5.20 -4.90 9.82
C ILE A 50 4.56 -5.85 10.82
N LEU A 51 3.30 -6.19 10.54
CA LEU A 51 2.60 -7.28 11.20
C LEU A 51 3.07 -8.58 10.57
N ILE A 52 3.91 -9.34 11.27
CA ILE A 52 4.51 -10.57 10.74
C ILE A 52 3.78 -11.82 11.27
N ASP A 53 2.91 -11.68 12.25
CA ASP A 53 2.03 -12.74 12.73
C ASP A 53 0.85 -12.09 13.48
N THR A 54 -0.38 -12.36 13.04
CA THR A 54 -1.60 -11.81 13.66
C THR A 54 -2.35 -12.87 14.43
N SER A 55 -1.65 -13.85 15.03
CA SER A 55 -2.28 -14.73 16.02
C SER A 55 -2.69 -13.89 17.24
N GLU A 56 -3.83 -13.20 17.11
CA GLU A 56 -4.46 -12.40 18.15
C GLU A 56 -4.79 -13.34 19.31
N LYS A 57 -3.98 -13.31 20.36
CA LYS A 57 -4.35 -13.97 21.61
C LYS A 57 -5.08 -12.95 22.46
N LYS A 58 -6.41 -13.07 22.53
CA LYS A 58 -7.20 -12.35 23.52
C LYS A 58 -6.86 -12.88 24.91
N ARG A 59 -6.33 -12.00 25.74
CA ARG A 59 -6.14 -12.22 27.18
C ARG A 59 -7.49 -12.22 27.88
N LYS A 60 -7.52 -12.81 29.08
CA LYS A 60 -8.72 -12.87 29.95
C LYS A 60 -9.21 -11.49 30.41
N ASP A 61 -8.34 -10.48 30.36
CA ASP A 61 -8.65 -9.07 30.69
C ASP A 61 -9.20 -8.28 29.48
N GLY A 62 -9.38 -8.92 28.32
CA GLY A 62 -9.86 -8.29 27.09
C GLY A 62 -8.77 -7.64 26.24
N CYS A 63 -7.51 -7.62 26.69
CA CYS A 63 -6.39 -7.14 25.88
C CYS A 63 -6.02 -8.14 24.78
N ILE A 64 -5.51 -7.64 23.64
CA ILE A 64 -5.01 -8.49 22.55
C ILE A 64 -3.48 -8.46 22.61
N ASP A 65 -2.87 -9.63 22.84
CA ASP A 65 -1.43 -9.80 22.68
C ASP A 65 -1.13 -9.91 21.19
N MET A 66 -0.45 -8.89 20.65
CA MET A 66 0.18 -8.98 19.34
C MET A 66 1.59 -9.55 19.52
N TYR A 67 1.71 -10.86 19.46
CA TYR A 67 3.02 -11.48 19.28
C TYR A 67 3.48 -11.17 17.85
N ASN A 68 4.59 -10.42 17.72
CA ASN A 68 5.36 -10.20 16.47
C ASN A 68 5.00 -9.00 15.57
N CYS A 69 4.79 -7.80 16.15
CA CYS A 69 4.98 -6.58 15.36
C CYS A 69 6.47 -6.21 15.34
N ILE A 70 7.11 -6.26 14.17
CA ILE A 70 8.49 -5.83 14.01
C ILE A 70 8.47 -4.52 13.23
N GLN A 71 8.98 -3.46 13.84
CA GLN A 71 9.22 -2.21 13.13
C GLN A 71 10.29 -2.45 12.08
N TRP A 72 9.97 -2.13 10.84
CA TRP A 72 10.91 -2.27 9.74
C TRP A 72 10.87 -1.07 8.83
N THR A 73 12.03 -0.76 8.29
CA THR A 73 12.26 0.47 7.55
C THR A 73 12.30 0.24 6.06
N TYR A 74 12.09 -0.98 5.54
CA TYR A 74 12.14 -1.22 4.10
C TYR A 74 11.34 -2.45 3.67
N MET A 75 10.18 -2.23 3.05
CA MET A 75 9.35 -3.28 2.48
C MET A 75 9.17 -3.08 0.98
N GLU A 76 9.31 -4.17 0.24
CA GLU A 76 9.03 -4.21 -1.19
C GLU A 76 7.98 -5.27 -1.51
N TYR A 77 7.09 -4.96 -2.44
CA TYR A 77 6.32 -5.97 -3.17
C TYR A 77 6.78 -6.02 -4.61
N SER A 78 6.97 -7.21 -5.18
CA SER A 78 7.16 -7.38 -6.62
C SER A 78 6.05 -8.21 -7.23
N TYR A 79 5.52 -7.76 -8.38
CA TYR A 79 4.50 -8.43 -9.15
C TYR A 79 5.04 -8.67 -10.57
N HIS A 80 5.25 -9.94 -10.89
CA HIS A 80 5.88 -10.36 -12.13
C HIS A 80 4.86 -10.68 -13.22
N PRO A 81 5.26 -10.68 -14.51
CA PRO A 81 4.36 -10.91 -15.65
C PRO A 81 3.48 -12.17 -15.54
N ASP A 82 4.01 -13.23 -14.93
CA ASP A 82 3.37 -14.53 -14.82
C ASP A 82 2.46 -14.69 -13.59
N GLY A 83 2.25 -13.63 -12.83
CA GLY A 83 1.44 -13.65 -11.60
C GLY A 83 2.23 -13.97 -10.33
N SER A 84 3.55 -14.20 -10.43
CA SER A 84 4.38 -14.36 -9.24
C SER A 84 4.39 -13.08 -8.41
N PHE A 85 4.07 -13.19 -7.12
CA PHE A 85 4.00 -12.08 -6.18
C PHE A 85 4.90 -12.35 -4.98
N LEU A 86 5.74 -11.37 -4.62
CA LEU A 86 6.72 -11.52 -3.54
C LEU A 86 6.72 -10.30 -2.63
N CYS A 87 6.60 -10.54 -1.34
CA CYS A 87 7.00 -9.62 -0.28
C CYS A 87 8.48 -9.81 0.00
N LYS A 88 9.22 -8.70 0.05
CA LYS A 88 10.64 -8.67 0.38
C LYS A 88 10.84 -7.70 1.53
N LEU A 89 11.55 -8.16 2.55
CA LEU A 89 12.07 -7.34 3.63
C LEU A 89 13.60 -7.37 3.55
N PRO A 90 14.22 -6.65 2.60
CA PRO A 90 15.68 -6.58 2.51
C PRO A 90 16.28 -6.19 3.86
N GLU A 91 17.42 -6.82 4.17
CA GLU A 91 18.18 -6.60 5.41
C GLU A 91 17.46 -7.04 6.70
N PHE A 92 16.29 -7.69 6.61
CA PHE A 92 15.57 -8.18 7.78
C PHE A 92 16.41 -9.18 8.57
N PRO A 93 16.54 -9.02 9.91
CA PRO A 93 17.45 -9.84 10.70
C PRO A 93 17.03 -11.32 10.74
N ILE A 94 15.74 -11.61 10.51
CA ILE A 94 15.21 -12.97 10.54
C ILE A 94 15.05 -13.49 9.10
N LYS A 95 15.96 -14.37 8.68
CA LYS A 95 16.03 -14.89 7.31
C LYS A 95 14.71 -15.41 6.73
N LYS A 96 13.87 -16.07 7.54
CA LYS A 96 12.58 -16.63 7.08
C LYS A 96 11.56 -15.57 6.64
N TYR A 97 11.76 -14.31 6.99
CA TYR A 97 10.89 -13.19 6.59
C TYR A 97 11.53 -12.27 5.54
N LEU A 98 12.74 -12.60 5.06
CA LEU A 98 13.39 -11.83 3.99
C LEU A 98 12.56 -11.85 2.70
N TYR A 99 11.92 -12.98 2.43
CA TYR A 99 11.08 -13.22 1.27
C TYR A 99 9.87 -14.02 1.70
N ASP A 100 8.69 -13.58 1.30
CA ASP A 100 7.43 -14.27 1.54
C ASP A 100 6.54 -14.16 0.30
N ASN A 101 5.76 -15.20 0.02
CA ASN A 101 4.66 -15.10 -0.93
C ASN A 101 3.35 -15.03 -0.13
N PRO A 102 2.68 -13.86 -0.10
CA PRO A 102 1.43 -13.70 0.64
C PRO A 102 0.31 -14.67 0.25
N GLU A 103 0.37 -15.28 -0.94
CA GLU A 103 -0.55 -16.31 -1.40
C GLU A 103 -0.19 -17.72 -0.92
N GLY A 104 1.07 -17.97 -0.56
CA GLY A 104 1.60 -19.28 -0.20
C GLY A 104 2.67 -19.80 -1.17
N VAL A 105 3.38 -20.85 -0.75
CA VAL A 105 4.45 -21.45 -1.56
C VAL A 105 3.87 -22.10 -2.82
N GLY A 106 4.39 -21.76 -4.00
CA GLY A 106 3.93 -22.29 -5.28
C GLY A 106 2.70 -21.59 -5.86
N GLU A 107 2.03 -20.74 -5.05
CA GLU A 107 0.83 -20.03 -5.47
C GLU A 107 1.17 -18.81 -6.31
N ARG A 108 0.31 -18.54 -7.31
CA ARG A 108 0.42 -17.38 -8.20
C ARG A 108 -0.87 -16.58 -8.18
N ARG A 109 -0.72 -15.27 -8.36
CA ARG A 109 -1.84 -14.37 -8.65
C ARG A 109 -2.18 -14.40 -10.14
N CYS A 110 -3.16 -13.59 -10.54
CA CYS A 110 -3.51 -13.44 -11.95
C CYS A 110 -2.32 -12.94 -12.77
N PRO A 111 -1.92 -13.57 -13.89
CA PRO A 111 -0.90 -13.02 -14.77
C PRO A 111 -1.26 -11.59 -15.22
N LEU A 112 -0.29 -10.69 -15.35
CA LEU A 112 -0.56 -9.27 -15.65
C LEU A 112 -1.36 -9.09 -16.95
N LYS A 113 -1.07 -9.88 -17.97
CA LYS A 113 -1.79 -9.89 -19.26
C LYS A 113 -3.24 -10.39 -19.18
N GLU A 114 -3.61 -11.03 -18.07
CA GLU A 114 -4.92 -11.66 -17.86
C GLU A 114 -5.81 -10.86 -16.90
N ILE A 115 -5.32 -9.77 -16.31
CA ILE A 115 -6.12 -8.88 -15.47
C ILE A 115 -7.19 -8.21 -16.34
N LYS A 116 -8.46 -8.60 -16.14
CA LYS A 116 -9.62 -8.04 -16.88
C LYS A 116 -10.27 -6.86 -16.18
N ASP A 117 -10.09 -6.76 -14.87
CA ASP A 117 -10.73 -5.78 -13.99
C ASP A 117 -9.69 -5.14 -13.05
N VAL A 118 -9.41 -5.75 -11.89
CA VAL A 118 -8.53 -5.22 -10.87
C VAL A 118 -7.85 -6.34 -10.09
N GLU A 119 -6.61 -6.05 -9.66
CA GLU A 119 -5.79 -6.86 -8.79
C GLU A 119 -5.25 -5.98 -7.65
N PHE A 120 -5.64 -6.29 -6.42
CA PHE A 120 -5.24 -5.51 -5.25
C PHE A 120 -3.86 -5.93 -4.73
N ILE A 121 -2.99 -4.95 -4.53
CA ILE A 121 -1.60 -5.18 -4.15
C ILE A 121 -1.45 -5.06 -2.64
N ALA A 122 -1.80 -3.91 -2.09
CA ALA A 122 -1.53 -3.59 -0.70
C ALA A 122 -2.60 -2.68 -0.11
N ALA A 123 -2.88 -2.89 1.17
CA ALA A 123 -3.55 -1.95 2.06
C ALA A 123 -2.49 -1.29 2.94
N VAL A 124 -2.56 0.03 3.08
CA VAL A 124 -1.67 0.80 3.94
C VAL A 124 -2.50 1.66 4.87
N GLU A 125 -2.28 1.55 6.18
CA GLU A 125 -2.88 2.39 7.20
C GLU A 125 -1.82 3.39 7.67
N ILE A 126 -2.10 4.68 7.49
CA ILE A 126 -1.25 5.76 7.95
C ILE A 126 -1.93 6.41 9.14
N ASP A 127 -1.35 6.20 10.32
CA ASP A 127 -1.83 6.77 11.58
C ASP A 127 -0.91 7.91 12.05
N ASN A 128 0.39 7.80 11.77
CA ASN A 128 1.37 8.81 12.16
C ASN A 128 2.12 9.37 10.95
N TYR A 129 1.73 10.58 10.57
CA TYR A 129 2.27 11.27 9.40
C TYR A 129 3.77 11.58 9.58
N SER A 130 4.26 11.76 10.81
CA SER A 130 5.68 12.07 11.04
C SER A 130 6.62 10.91 10.69
N LEU A 131 6.11 9.68 10.66
CA LEU A 131 6.87 8.49 10.25
C LEU A 131 7.02 8.40 8.72
N CYS A 132 6.15 9.06 7.96
CA CYS A 132 6.30 9.20 6.52
C CYS A 132 7.45 10.17 6.23
N LYS A 133 8.47 9.70 5.48
CA LYS A 133 9.61 10.55 5.10
C LYS A 133 9.14 11.79 4.35
N LYS A 134 9.81 12.91 4.60
CA LYS A 134 9.70 14.07 3.72
C LYS A 134 10.08 13.64 2.30
N PHE A 135 9.20 13.90 1.36
CA PHE A 135 9.45 13.65 -0.04
C PHE A 135 10.27 14.82 -0.61
N LEU A 136 11.41 14.47 -1.20
CA LEU A 136 12.25 15.39 -1.97
C LEU A 136 12.26 14.86 -3.40
N PRO A 137 11.68 15.58 -4.37
CA PRO A 137 11.59 15.09 -5.74
C PRO A 137 12.98 14.96 -6.36
N ALA A 138 13.29 13.80 -6.91
CA ALA A 138 14.45 13.62 -7.78
C ALA A 138 14.10 14.04 -9.22
N PRO A 139 15.03 14.65 -9.99
CA PRO A 139 14.74 15.15 -11.34
C PRO A 139 14.22 14.09 -12.32
N GLN A 140 14.63 12.83 -12.13
CA GLN A 140 14.28 11.68 -12.99
C GLN A 140 13.00 10.95 -12.58
N GLU A 141 12.35 11.37 -11.49
CA GLU A 141 11.16 10.72 -10.95
C GLU A 141 9.89 11.49 -11.34
N VAL A 142 8.93 10.76 -11.92
CA VAL A 142 7.57 11.29 -12.03
C VAL A 142 6.94 11.19 -10.65
N HIS A 143 6.36 12.27 -10.14
CA HIS A 143 5.73 12.24 -8.83
C HIS A 143 4.30 12.76 -8.87
N MET A 144 3.46 12.14 -8.04
CA MET A 144 2.09 12.54 -7.81
C MET A 144 1.96 12.94 -6.34
N THR A 145 1.59 14.19 -6.09
CA THR A 145 1.27 14.65 -4.74
C THR A 145 -0.24 14.75 -4.59
N CYS A 146 -0.82 13.87 -3.78
CA CYS A 146 -2.23 13.92 -3.42
C CYS A 146 -2.47 15.14 -2.52
N GLN A 147 -3.45 15.97 -2.88
CA GLN A 147 -3.82 17.17 -2.13
C GLN A 147 -5.32 17.14 -1.83
N ASN A 148 -5.65 16.89 -0.57
CA ASN A 148 -7.02 16.97 -0.06
C ASN A 148 -6.94 17.22 1.45
N ASN A 149 -7.18 18.47 1.87
CA ASN A 149 -7.03 18.85 3.28
C ASN A 149 -8.07 18.22 4.20
N SER A 150 -9.18 17.70 3.66
CA SER A 150 -10.21 17.02 4.44
C SER A 150 -9.79 15.58 4.78
N VAL A 151 -9.15 14.90 3.83
CA VAL A 151 -8.60 13.54 4.04
C VAL A 151 -7.28 13.58 4.79
N PHE A 152 -6.38 14.52 4.44
CA PHE A 152 -5.05 14.67 5.05
C PHE A 152 -5.03 15.76 6.11
N ASN A 153 -5.81 15.60 7.18
CA ASN A 153 -5.95 16.57 8.25
C ASN A 153 -5.19 16.17 9.54
N GLY A 154 -4.40 15.10 9.50
CA GLY A 154 -3.70 14.53 10.66
C GLY A 154 -4.41 13.33 11.28
N ASP A 155 -5.65 13.03 10.85
CA ASP A 155 -6.34 11.81 11.24
C ASP A 155 -5.83 10.60 10.45
N THR A 156 -6.11 9.40 10.97
CA THR A 156 -5.80 8.14 10.32
C THR A 156 -6.47 8.02 8.96
N PHE A 157 -5.75 7.50 7.97
CA PHE A 157 -6.32 7.13 6.67
C PHE A 157 -5.81 5.77 6.20
N ASN A 158 -6.66 5.10 5.43
CA ASN A 158 -6.34 3.89 4.69
C ASN A 158 -6.08 4.21 3.23
N LEU A 159 -5.15 3.48 2.64
CA LEU A 159 -4.75 3.53 1.24
C LEU A 159 -4.86 2.10 0.68
N LEU A 160 -5.52 1.96 -0.46
CA LEU A 160 -5.51 0.74 -1.26
C LEU A 160 -4.75 1.03 -2.56
N ILE A 161 -3.83 0.14 -2.89
CA ILE A 161 -3.05 0.16 -4.14
C ILE A 161 -3.46 -1.04 -4.97
N TYR A 162 -3.77 -0.82 -6.24
CA TYR A 162 -4.21 -1.88 -7.14
C TYR A 162 -3.75 -1.65 -8.58
N ILE A 163 -3.55 -2.74 -9.30
CA ILE A 163 -3.38 -2.75 -10.75
C ILE A 163 -4.76 -2.96 -11.35
N LYS A 164 -5.16 -2.18 -12.34
CA LYS A 164 -6.44 -2.36 -13.02
C LYS A 164 -6.26 -2.46 -14.53
N HIS A 165 -7.19 -3.14 -15.18
CA HIS A 165 -7.38 -2.98 -16.61
C HIS A 165 -7.81 -1.54 -16.90
N ARG A 166 -7.31 -0.95 -17.99
CA ARG A 166 -7.57 0.46 -18.31
C ARG A 166 -9.07 0.73 -18.52
N ASP A 167 -9.79 -0.26 -19.06
CA ASP A 167 -11.23 -0.19 -19.34
C ASP A 167 -12.10 -0.58 -18.13
N PHE A 168 -11.49 -0.92 -16.98
CA PHE A 168 -12.25 -1.17 -15.76
C PHE A 168 -12.56 0.15 -15.06
N ASP A 169 -13.86 0.45 -14.95
CA ASP A 169 -14.36 1.69 -14.38
C ASP A 169 -14.27 1.68 -12.84
N ILE A 170 -13.12 2.13 -12.34
CA ILE A 170 -13.01 2.73 -11.02
C ILE A 170 -12.73 4.22 -11.22
N ASN A 171 -13.71 5.05 -10.86
CA ASN A 171 -13.66 6.49 -11.09
C ASN A 171 -12.58 7.17 -10.26
N THR A 172 -11.94 8.19 -10.84
CA THR A 172 -11.21 9.22 -10.08
C THR A 172 -12.23 10.15 -9.44
N PHE A 173 -12.21 10.28 -8.12
CA PHE A 173 -13.14 11.16 -7.41
C PHE A 173 -12.45 11.86 -6.24
N GLN A 174 -13.07 12.95 -5.78
CA GLN A 174 -12.66 13.72 -4.63
C GLN A 174 -13.86 13.89 -3.70
N HIS A 175 -13.76 13.38 -2.48
CA HIS A 175 -14.76 13.50 -1.44
C HIS A 175 -14.05 13.86 -0.11
N PRO A 176 -14.68 14.58 0.83
CA PRO A 176 -14.05 14.91 2.11
C PRO A 176 -13.57 13.72 2.93
N LEU A 177 -14.18 12.54 2.72
CA LEU A 177 -13.85 11.29 3.40
C LEU A 177 -13.01 10.32 2.55
N ALA A 178 -12.93 10.51 1.23
CA ALA A 178 -12.23 9.57 0.35
C ALA A 178 -11.82 10.23 -0.97
N ILE A 179 -10.71 9.78 -1.53
CA ILE A 179 -10.18 10.25 -2.81
C ILE A 179 -9.60 9.09 -3.60
N SER A 180 -9.64 9.17 -4.92
CA SER A 180 -8.98 8.18 -5.78
C SER A 180 -8.17 8.83 -6.90
N TYR A 181 -7.09 8.16 -7.27
CA TYR A 181 -6.19 8.56 -8.34
C TYR A 181 -5.89 7.36 -9.23
N VAL A 182 -5.65 7.63 -10.51
CA VAL A 182 -5.22 6.62 -11.48
C VAL A 182 -3.97 7.12 -12.19
N CYS A 183 -2.89 6.36 -12.08
CA CYS A 183 -1.72 6.46 -12.94
C CYS A 183 -1.98 5.64 -14.19
N ARG A 184 -2.05 6.30 -15.34
CA ARG A 184 -2.46 5.67 -16.59
C ARG A 184 -1.26 5.18 -17.38
N GLY A 185 -1.47 4.16 -18.20
CA GLY A 185 -0.48 3.72 -19.18
C GLY A 185 0.80 3.22 -18.53
N ILE A 186 0.65 2.31 -17.56
CA ILE A 186 1.77 1.53 -17.03
C ILE A 186 2.14 0.36 -17.95
N SER A 187 1.20 -0.02 -18.82
CA SER A 187 1.37 -0.86 -20.00
C SER A 187 0.30 -0.47 -21.03
N GLU A 188 0.19 -1.20 -22.14
CA GLU A 188 -0.87 -0.99 -23.14
C GLU A 188 -2.30 -1.17 -22.58
N THR A 189 -2.47 -2.05 -21.60
CA THR A 189 -3.77 -2.49 -21.09
C THR A 189 -3.98 -2.21 -19.61
N LEU A 190 -2.92 -1.87 -18.86
CA LEU A 190 -2.98 -1.71 -17.41
C LEU A 190 -2.75 -0.26 -16.98
N ASP A 191 -3.43 0.09 -15.90
CA ASP A 191 -3.26 1.29 -15.10
C ASP A 191 -2.97 0.90 -13.63
N ILE A 192 -2.46 1.84 -12.84
CA ILE A 192 -2.39 1.70 -11.38
C ILE A 192 -3.38 2.65 -10.75
N GLY A 193 -4.27 2.11 -9.93
CA GLY A 193 -5.19 2.90 -9.15
C GLY A 193 -4.81 2.97 -7.68
N ILE A 194 -5.21 4.06 -7.08
CA ILE A 194 -5.05 4.38 -5.68
C ILE A 194 -6.39 4.83 -5.15
N TYR A 195 -6.82 4.24 -4.06
CA TYR A 195 -7.99 4.69 -3.30
C TYR A 195 -7.53 5.04 -1.88
N ILE A 196 -7.92 6.20 -1.39
CA ILE A 196 -7.56 6.68 -0.06
C ILE A 196 -8.86 7.04 0.66
N GLN A 197 -8.99 6.62 1.91
CA GLN A 197 -10.17 6.85 2.72
C GLN A 197 -9.77 7.22 4.14
N LYS A 198 -10.38 8.27 4.66
CA LYS A 198 -10.30 8.67 6.06
C LYS A 198 -10.97 7.62 6.95
N VAL A 199 -10.36 7.33 8.08
CA VAL A 199 -10.89 6.36 9.05
C VAL A 199 -11.21 7.07 10.36
N GLU A 200 -12.48 6.99 10.79
CA GLU A 200 -12.88 7.46 12.11
C GLU A 200 -12.65 6.37 13.16
N ARG A 201 -11.39 6.16 13.56
CA ARG A 201 -11.05 5.31 14.71
C ARG A 201 -10.22 6.09 15.70
N LYS A 202 -10.58 6.00 16.98
CA LYS A 202 -9.75 6.47 18.07
C LYS A 202 -8.72 5.38 18.36
N SER A 203 -7.46 5.74 18.25
CA SER A 203 -6.30 4.98 18.72
C SER A 203 -6.55 4.08 19.94
N TYR A 204 -6.14 2.82 19.87
CA TYR A 204 -6.16 1.89 21.00
C TYR A 204 -4.74 1.59 21.52
N LYS A 205 -4.62 1.38 22.83
CA LYS A 205 -3.37 0.98 23.49
C LYS A 205 -3.33 -0.54 23.57
N HIS A 206 -2.16 -1.13 23.33
CA HIS A 206 -1.94 -2.55 23.51
C HIS A 206 -0.72 -2.77 24.40
N TYR A 207 -0.74 -3.81 25.22
CA TYR A 207 0.41 -4.16 26.07
C TYR A 207 1.25 -5.23 25.37
N ASN A 208 2.57 -5.03 25.36
CA ASN A 208 3.55 -5.99 24.86
C ASN A 208 4.50 -6.35 26.02
N GLU A 209 4.72 -7.63 26.29
CA GLU A 209 5.53 -8.07 27.45
C GLU A 209 6.99 -7.60 27.40
N LYS A 210 7.55 -7.35 26.20
CA LYS A 210 8.93 -6.88 26.02
C LYS A 210 9.04 -5.35 25.98
N LEU A 211 7.98 -4.66 25.58
CA LEU A 211 8.00 -3.22 25.27
C LEU A 211 7.07 -2.38 26.17
N GLY A 212 6.29 -3.01 27.05
CA GLY A 212 5.29 -2.35 27.89
C GLY A 212 4.04 -1.93 27.12
N TRP A 213 3.36 -0.87 27.56
CA TRP A 213 2.22 -0.29 26.83
C TRP A 213 2.69 0.34 25.52
N VAL A 214 2.38 -0.31 24.41
CA VAL A 214 2.63 0.16 23.05
C VAL A 214 1.38 0.86 22.54
N TYR A 215 1.52 2.14 22.20
CA TYR A 215 0.48 2.88 21.51
C TYR A 215 0.46 2.44 20.05
N GLN A 216 -0.74 2.13 19.52
CA GLN A 216 -0.90 1.89 18.08
C GLN A 216 -0.38 3.09 17.25
N ASN A 217 -0.39 4.29 17.85
CA ASN A 217 -0.04 5.61 17.30
C ASN A 217 1.42 5.85 16.92
N ASN A 218 2.26 4.82 16.98
CA ASN A 218 3.68 4.94 16.64
C ASN A 218 4.08 4.09 15.43
N MET A 219 3.12 3.57 14.65
CA MET A 219 3.44 2.78 13.47
C MET A 219 2.41 2.97 12.36
N ASN A 220 2.91 3.17 11.14
CA ASN A 220 2.13 2.95 9.93
C ASN A 220 2.15 1.46 9.59
N ARG A 221 1.07 0.93 9.02
CA ARG A 221 0.93 -0.50 8.70
C ARG A 221 0.80 -0.70 7.21
N ILE A 222 1.46 -1.74 6.71
CA ILE A 222 1.35 -2.16 5.32
C ILE A 222 0.99 -3.64 5.32
N THR A 223 -0.02 -4.03 4.56
CA THR A 223 -0.54 -5.39 4.51
C THR A 223 -0.74 -5.79 3.05
N PRO A 224 -0.18 -6.93 2.61
CA PRO A 224 -0.45 -7.43 1.28
C PRO A 224 -1.92 -7.88 1.20
N ILE A 225 -2.63 -7.51 0.14
CA ILE A 225 -4.01 -7.95 -0.06
C ILE A 225 -3.97 -9.26 -0.83
N ARG A 226 -4.50 -10.34 -0.27
CA ARG A 226 -4.57 -11.65 -0.94
C ARG A 226 -5.58 -11.65 -2.08
N SER A 227 -5.35 -12.48 -3.09
CA SER A 227 -6.25 -12.59 -4.26
C SER A 227 -7.68 -12.98 -3.86
N CYS A 228 -7.81 -13.83 -2.83
CA CYS A 228 -9.10 -14.27 -2.29
C CYS A 228 -9.95 -13.15 -1.67
N SER A 229 -9.34 -12.01 -1.32
CA SER A 229 -10.03 -10.86 -0.74
C SER A 229 -10.61 -9.90 -1.79
N LYS A 230 -10.37 -10.14 -3.09
CA LYS A 230 -10.74 -9.23 -4.18
C LYS A 230 -12.21 -8.82 -4.15
N GLU A 231 -13.14 -9.78 -4.09
CA GLU A 231 -14.58 -9.50 -4.10
C GLU A 231 -15.02 -8.73 -2.86
N LEU A 232 -14.45 -9.06 -1.70
CA LEU A 232 -14.72 -8.35 -0.45
C LEU A 232 -14.31 -6.87 -0.56
N VAL A 233 -13.10 -6.61 -1.08
CA VAL A 233 -12.61 -5.23 -1.26
C VAL A 233 -13.46 -4.49 -2.30
N LEU A 234 -13.79 -5.12 -3.43
CA LEU A 234 -14.67 -4.53 -4.45
C LEU A 234 -16.04 -4.16 -3.90
N SER A 235 -16.66 -5.05 -3.11
CA SER A 235 -17.96 -4.78 -2.49
C SER A 235 -17.90 -3.57 -1.55
N SER A 236 -16.80 -3.43 -0.80
CA SER A 236 -16.56 -2.30 0.10
C SER A 236 -16.36 -0.98 -0.66
N LEU A 237 -15.68 -1.03 -1.82
CA LEU A 237 -15.48 0.13 -2.67
C LEU A 237 -16.76 0.58 -3.38
N ARG A 238 -17.61 -0.36 -3.82
CA ARG A 238 -18.87 -0.02 -4.52
C ARG A 238 -19.79 0.86 -3.69
N GLY A 239 -19.85 0.67 -2.37
CA GLY A 239 -20.62 1.53 -1.47
C GLY A 239 -20.14 2.99 -1.39
N PHE A 240 -18.94 3.30 -1.86
CA PHE A 240 -18.38 4.66 -1.92
C PHE A 240 -18.25 5.22 -3.35
N VAL A 241 -18.06 4.34 -4.34
CA VAL A 241 -17.80 4.70 -5.74
C VAL A 241 -19.08 4.85 -6.57
N PHE A 242 -20.16 4.18 -6.16
CA PHE A 242 -21.47 4.18 -6.84
C PHE A 242 -22.60 4.36 -5.80
N PRO A 243 -22.78 5.57 -5.22
CA PRO A 243 -23.95 5.86 -4.41
C PRO A 243 -25.26 5.77 -5.21
#